data_AF-A0AAP6JF25-F1
#
_entry.id   AF-A0AAP6JF25-F1
#
_cell.length_a   1.000
_cell.length_b   1.000
_cell.length_c   1.000
_cell.angle_alpha   90.00
_cell.angle_beta   90.00
_cell.angle_gamma   90.00
#
_symmetry.space_group_name_H-M   'P 1'
#
loop_
_entity.id
_entity.type
_entity.pdbx_description
1 polymer ?
#
loop_
_entity_poly.entity_id
_entity_poly.type
_entity_poly.pdbx_seq_one_letter_code
_entity_poly.pdbx_strand_id
1 'polypeptide(L)' 'GTEGLMEVLADELENKENLRVNAINPGATRTAMRADAYPAEDPQTLPTPEDIMGTYLFLFGGESRGITGRSFDAQ' A
#
# COMPACT_ATOMS: atom_id res chain seq x y z
N GLY A 1 -13.67 -2.33 -2.35
CA GLY A 1 -13.82 -1.80 -3.72
C GLY A 1 -12.52 -1.88 -4.46
N THR A 2 -11.54 -1.07 -4.07
CA THR A 2 -10.16 -1.11 -4.58
C THR A 2 -9.49 -2.47 -4.36
N GLU A 3 -9.67 -3.11 -3.19
CA GLU A 3 -9.14 -4.46 -2.94
C GLU A 3 -9.72 -5.51 -3.89
N GLY A 4 -11.05 -5.55 -4.06
CA GLY A 4 -11.66 -6.47 -5.02
C GLY A 4 -11.19 -6.27 -6.46
N LEU A 5 -10.89 -5.03 -6.87
CA LEU A 5 -10.26 -4.78 -8.18
C LEU A 5 -8.84 -5.34 -8.24
N MET A 6 -8.05 -5.14 -7.18
CA MET A 6 -6.70 -5.70 -7.06
C MET A 6 -6.71 -7.23 -7.12
N GLU A 7 -7.62 -7.88 -6.40
CA GLU A 7 -7.80 -9.34 -6.39
C GLU A 7 -8.14 -9.86 -7.79
N VAL A 8 -9.15 -9.30 -8.45
CA VAL A 8 -9.55 -9.72 -9.80
C VAL A 8 -8.39 -9.53 -10.79
N LEU A 9 -7.68 -8.40 -10.73
CA LEU A 9 -6.55 -8.16 -11.62
C LEU A 9 -5.38 -9.11 -11.32
N ALA A 10 -5.12 -9.44 -10.05
CA ALA A 10 -4.08 -10.39 -9.68
C ALA A 10 -4.40 -11.79 -10.24
N ASP A 11 -5.65 -12.24 -10.13
CA ASP A 11 -6.10 -13.53 -10.65
C ASP A 11 -6.03 -13.57 -12.20
N GLU A 12 -6.51 -12.52 -12.89
CA GLU A 12 -6.45 -12.43 -14.35
C GLU A 12 -5.02 -12.44 -14.90
N LEU A 13 -4.06 -11.98 -14.09
CA LEU A 13 -2.66 -11.77 -14.50
C LEU A 13 -1.70 -12.78 -13.88
N GLU A 14 -2.18 -13.83 -13.19
CA GLU A 14 -1.35 -14.82 -12.49
C GLU A 14 -0.28 -15.46 -13.41
N ASN A 15 -0.62 -15.67 -14.68
CA ASN A 15 0.27 -16.28 -15.68
C ASN A 15 1.27 -15.27 -16.32
N LYS A 16 1.24 -14.00 -15.91
CA LYS A 16 2.17 -12.96 -16.39
C LYS A 16 3.32 -12.85 -15.39
N GLU A 17 4.38 -13.62 -15.61
CA GLU A 17 5.54 -13.73 -14.72
C GLU A 17 6.19 -12.39 -14.32
N ASN A 18 6.02 -11.34 -15.13
CA ASN A 18 6.63 -10.02 -14.92
C ASN A 18 5.67 -8.96 -14.36
N LEU A 19 4.42 -9.32 -14.01
CA LEU A 19 3.44 -8.39 -13.48
C LEU A 19 2.93 -8.85 -12.11
N ARG A 20 2.82 -7.90 -11.18
CA ARG A 20 2.33 -8.14 -9.82
C ARG A 20 1.32 -7.06 -9.48
N VAL A 21 0.21 -7.45 -8.90
CA VAL A 21 -0.86 -6.53 -8.49
C VAL A 21 -1.11 -6.74 -7.01
N ASN A 22 -0.94 -5.70 -6.20
CA ASN A 22 -1.08 -5.75 -4.75
C ASN A 22 -1.70 -4.43 -4.27
N ALA A 23 -2.28 -4.44 -3.07
CA ALA A 23 -2.81 -3.25 -2.41
C ALA A 23 -1.93 -2.87 -1.22
N ILE A 24 -1.83 -1.56 -0.96
CA ILE A 24 -1.14 -1.03 0.21
C ILE A 24 -2.11 -0.13 0.97
N ASN A 25 -2.27 -0.42 2.26
CA ASN A 25 -2.88 0.47 3.22
C ASN A 25 -1.76 1.26 3.93
N PRO A 26 -1.63 2.58 3.69
CA PRO A 26 -0.58 3.37 4.31
C PRO A 26 -0.77 3.58 5.83
N GLY A 27 -1.96 3.30 6.36
CA GLY A 27 -2.32 3.64 7.75
C GLY A 27 -2.42 5.15 7.97
N ALA A 28 -2.51 5.57 9.24
CA ALA A 28 -2.59 6.98 9.61
C ALA A 28 -1.24 7.66 9.34
N THR A 29 -1.16 8.41 8.24
CA THR A 29 0.09 9.03 7.76
C THR A 29 -0.07 10.54 7.72
N ARG A 30 0.95 11.27 8.16
CA ARG A 30 0.97 12.75 8.24
C ARG A 30 0.90 13.39 6.85
N THR A 31 -0.31 13.61 6.35
CA THR A 31 -0.60 14.16 5.02
C THR A 31 -1.77 15.13 5.08
N ALA A 32 -1.91 15.99 4.06
CA ALA A 32 -3.07 16.88 3.95
C ALA A 32 -4.39 16.11 3.90
N MET A 33 -4.44 15.00 3.15
CA MET A 33 -5.62 14.13 3.07
C MET A 33 -6.05 13.59 4.44
N ARG A 34 -5.11 13.19 5.29
CA ARG A 34 -5.39 12.72 6.66
C ARG A 34 -5.92 13.85 7.55
N ALA A 35 -5.30 15.03 7.47
CA ALA A 35 -5.74 16.21 8.22
C ALA A 35 -7.16 16.64 7.84
N ASP A 36 -7.52 16.57 6.55
CA ASP A 36 -8.87 16.86 6.07
C ASP A 36 -9.89 15.82 6.58
N ALA A 37 -9.50 14.54 6.61
CA ALA A 37 -10.36 13.45 7.07
C ALA A 37 -10.52 13.40 8.61
N TYR A 38 -9.51 13.81 9.36
CA TYR A 38 -9.49 13.81 10.84
C TYR A 38 -8.97 15.17 11.40
N PRO A 39 -9.75 16.26 11.31
CA PRO A 39 -9.27 17.61 11.63
C PRO A 39 -8.86 17.85 13.08
N ALA A 40 -9.30 17.00 14.02
CA ALA A 40 -9.01 17.11 15.45
C ALA A 40 -7.82 16.25 15.90
N GLU A 41 -7.25 15.44 15.02
CA GLU A 41 -6.07 14.61 15.32
C GLU A 41 -4.80 15.47 15.30
N ASP A 42 -3.88 15.24 16.25
CA ASP A 42 -2.58 15.92 16.24
C ASP A 42 -1.64 15.28 15.19
N PRO A 43 -1.27 15.99 14.10
CA PRO A 43 -0.42 15.43 13.05
C PRO A 43 0.97 15.01 13.55
N GLN A 44 1.45 15.58 14.67
CA GLN A 44 2.77 15.24 15.21
C GLN A 44 2.83 13.84 15.82
N THR A 45 1.68 13.24 16.12
CA THR A 45 1.59 11.87 16.62
C THR A 45 1.67 10.81 15.50
N LEU A 46 1.54 11.23 14.24
CA LEU A 46 1.55 10.34 13.08
C LEU A 46 2.94 10.23 12.44
N PRO A 47 3.32 9.06 11.91
CA PRO A 47 4.51 8.92 11.08
C PRO A 47 4.42 9.79 9.82
N THR A 48 5.58 10.19 9.32
CA THR A 48 5.72 10.87 8.03
C THR A 48 5.60 9.86 6.87
N PRO A 49 5.30 10.31 5.65
CA PRO A 49 5.33 9.45 4.48
C PRO A 49 6.68 8.72 4.30
N GLU A 50 7.79 9.39 4.62
CA GLU A 50 9.13 8.84 4.54
C GLU A 50 9.32 7.64 5.49
N ASP A 51 8.70 7.68 6.67
CA ASP A 51 8.82 6.63 7.69
C ASP A 51 8.16 5.31 7.26
N ILE A 52 7.15 5.36 6.39
CA ILE A 52 6.36 4.18 5.97
C ILE A 52 6.83 3.55 4.65
N MET A 53 7.96 4.01 4.09
CA MET A 53 8.43 3.59 2.76
C MET A 53 8.88 2.12 2.67
N GLY A 54 9.06 1.42 3.78
CA GLY A 54 9.53 0.03 3.79
C GLY A 54 8.69 -0.90 2.90
N THR A 55 7.37 -0.92 3.09
CA THR A 55 6.44 -1.76 2.32
C THR A 55 6.41 -1.37 0.83
N TYR A 56 6.51 -0.08 0.52
CA TYR A 56 6.56 0.41 -0.87
C TYR A 56 7.82 -0.09 -1.58
N LEU A 57 8.98 0.07 -0.95
CA LEU A 57 10.26 -0.35 -1.51
C LEU A 57 10.32 -1.88 -1.68
N PHE A 58 9.77 -2.64 -0.73
CA PHE A 58 9.64 -4.08 -0.85
C PHE A 58 8.85 -4.50 -2.11
N LEU A 59 7.70 -3.87 -2.35
CA LEU A 59 6.83 -4.19 -3.48
C LEU A 59 7.41 -3.77 -4.84
N PHE A 60 8.19 -2.68 -4.87
CA PHE A 60 8.93 -2.28 -6.08
C PHE A 60 10.22 -3.08 -6.28
N GLY A 61 10.79 -3.61 -5.21
CA GLY A 61 12.03 -4.37 -5.22
C GLY A 61 11.93 -5.75 -5.86
N GLY A 62 13.09 -6.41 -5.98
CA GLY A 62 13.18 -7.79 -6.43
C GLY A 62 12.73 -8.80 -5.36
N GLU A 63 12.72 -8.40 -4.09
CA GLU A 63 12.38 -9.28 -2.95
C GLU A 63 10.92 -9.74 -2.96
N SER A 64 10.02 -8.95 -3.55
CA SER A 64 8.60 -9.29 -3.68
C SER A 64 8.24 -10.03 -4.98
N ARG A 65 9.23 -10.50 -5.76
CA ARG A 65 8.96 -11.29 -6.98
C ARG A 65 8.12 -12.53 -6.66
N GLY A 66 7.10 -12.77 -7.48
CA GLY A 66 6.13 -13.85 -7.27
C GLY A 66 5.04 -13.55 -6.24
N ILE A 67 5.07 -12.39 -5.57
CA ILE A 67 4.03 -11.99 -4.62
C ILE A 67 3.02 -11.08 -5.32
N THR A 68 1.81 -11.59 -5.52
CA THR A 68 0.67 -10.90 -6.15
C THR A 68 -0.62 -11.26 -5.41
N GLY A 69 -1.66 -10.45 -5.56
CA GLY A 69 -2.99 -10.67 -4.96
C GLY A 69 -3.02 -10.44 -3.45
N ARG A 70 -2.10 -9.63 -2.90
CA ARG A 70 -1.99 -9.39 -1.46
C ARG A 70 -2.28 -7.95 -1.09
N SER A 71 -2.87 -7.75 0.08
CA SER A 71 -2.96 -6.46 0.76
C SER A 71 -1.88 -6.38 1.84
N PHE A 72 -1.19 -5.24 1.92
CA PHE A 72 -0.15 -4.97 2.90
C PHE A 72 -0.48 -3.72 3.71
N ASP A 73 -0.20 -3.74 5.00
CA ASP A 73 -0.15 -2.55 5.83
C ASP A 73 1.28 -1.98 5.83
N ALA A 74 1.40 -0.65 5.78
CA ALA A 74 2.69 0.04 5.76
C ALA A 74 3.23 0.42 7.16
N GLN A 75 2.47 0.11 8.22
CA GLN A 75 2.74 0.43 9.62
C GLN A 75 2.54 -0.79 10.52
#